data_AF-A0A7J9N8U9-F1
#
_entry.id   AF-A0A7J9N8U9-F1
#
_cell.length_a   1.000
_cell.length_b   1.000
_cell.length_c   1.000
_cell.angle_alpha   90.00
_cell.angle_beta   90.00
_cell.angle_gamma   90.00
#
_symmetry.space_group_name_H-M   'P 1'
#
loop_
_entity.id
_entity.type
_entity.pdbx_description
1 polymer ?
#
loop_
_entity_poly.entity_id
_entity_poly.type
_entity_poly.pdbx_seq_one_letter_code
_entity_poly.pdbx_strand_id
1 'polypeptide(L)' 'MFRSKCSYVRFKYERLTLFCFYCGRLGHSDSFCEVKMEAGMEIAKMGWNLSLRAQSRRAQVMGSVWLREEE' A
#
# COMPACT_ATOMS: atom_id res chain seq x y z
N MET A 1 27.44 17.76 -19.27
CA MET A 1 26.46 16.66 -19.13
C MET A 1 26.28 16.39 -17.64
N PHE A 2 25.29 17.02 -16.99
CA PHE A 2 25.05 16.79 -15.56
C PHE A 2 24.46 15.38 -15.38
N ARG A 3 25.22 14.49 -14.73
CA ARG A 3 24.71 13.18 -14.26
C ARG A 3 23.84 13.44 -13.04
N SER A 4 22.59 13.84 -13.26
CA SER A 4 21.60 13.96 -12.20
C SER A 4 21.43 12.60 -11.53
N LYS A 5 21.67 12.55 -10.22
CA LYS A 5 21.56 11.33 -9.40
C LYS A 5 20.10 11.21 -8.95
N CYS A 6 19.42 10.14 -9.33
CA CYS A 6 18.04 9.87 -8.90
C CYS A 6 18.06 8.86 -7.74
N SER A 7 17.27 9.12 -6.70
CA SER A 7 17.05 8.20 -5.58
C SER A 7 15.57 7.87 -5.49
N TYR A 8 15.26 6.61 -5.20
CA TYR A 8 13.89 6.15 -4.97
C TYR A 8 13.69 5.89 -3.47
N VAL A 9 12.53 6.30 -2.96
CA VAL A 9 12.11 6.04 -1.59
C VAL A 9 10.78 5.29 -1.63
N ARG A 10 10.63 4.28 -0.78
CA ARG A 10 9.39 3.49 -0.64
C ARG A 10 8.64 3.94 0.60
N PHE A 11 7.35 4.18 0.46
CA PHE A 11 6.46 4.55 1.55
C PHE A 11 5.40 3.46 1.78
N LYS A 12 4.98 3.32 3.03
CA LYS A 12 3.78 2.56 3.40
C LYS A 12 2.66 3.54 3.74
N TYR A 13 1.41 3.15 3.50
CA TYR A 13 0.22 3.97 3.65
C TYR A 13 -0.58 3.57 4.90
N GLU A 14 -0.82 4.50 5.83
CA GLU A 14 -1.72 4.26 6.97
C GLU A 14 -3.19 4.10 6.53
N ARG A 15 -3.60 4.85 5.50
CA ARG A 15 -4.96 4.83 4.93
C ARG A 15 -4.91 4.60 3.43
N LEU A 16 -4.57 3.37 3.03
CA LEU A 16 -4.68 2.98 1.62
C LEU A 16 -6.16 2.88 1.25
N THR A 17 -6.64 3.84 0.45
CA THR A 17 -8.02 3.86 -0.07
C THR A 17 -8.22 2.79 -1.14
N LEU A 18 -9.31 2.87 -1.92
CA LEU A 18 -9.59 1.92 -3.00
C LEU A 18 -8.41 1.86 -3.97
N PHE A 19 -7.70 0.73 -3.97
CA PHE A 19 -6.45 0.53 -4.70
C PHE A 19 -6.52 -0.78 -5.49
N CYS A 20 -6.03 -0.73 -6.72
CA CYS A 20 -5.93 -1.87 -7.60
C CYS A 20 -4.52 -2.48 -7.49
N PHE A 21 -4.42 -3.67 -6.93
CA PHE A 21 -3.18 -4.45 -6.85
C PHE A 21 -2.74 -5.04 -8.20
N TYR A 22 -3.63 -5.10 -9.18
CA TYR A 22 -3.29 -5.47 -10.55
C TYR A 22 -2.50 -4.36 -11.27
N CYS A 23 -3.08 -3.16 -11.40
CA CYS A 23 -2.46 -2.06 -12.16
C CYS A 23 -1.66 -1.05 -11.32
N GLY A 24 -1.77 -1.09 -9.98
CA GLY A 24 -1.07 -0.18 -9.08
C GLY A 24 -1.66 1.22 -8.97
N ARG A 25 -2.92 1.43 -9.40
CA ARG A 25 -3.59 2.73 -9.38
C ARG A 25 -4.67 2.80 -8.30
N LEU A 26 -4.91 4.01 -7.81
CA LEU A 26 -6.01 4.31 -6.89
C LEU A 26 -7.33 4.54 -7.67
N GLY A 27 -8.47 4.38 -6.98
CA GLY A 27 -9.80 4.72 -7.49
C GLY A 27 -10.66 3.54 -7.95
N HIS A 28 -10.11 2.32 -8.02
CA HIS A 28 -10.86 1.10 -8.35
C HIS A 28 -10.23 -0.12 -7.69
N SER A 29 -10.98 -1.22 -7.61
CA SER A 29 -10.46 -2.52 -7.17
C SER A 29 -10.04 -3.37 -8.37
N ASP A 30 -9.33 -4.47 -8.12
CA ASP A 30 -8.90 -5.40 -9.16
C ASP A 30 -10.04 -5.99 -10.00
N SER A 31 -11.25 -6.03 -9.46
CA SER A 31 -12.45 -6.51 -10.17
C SER A 31 -12.94 -5.54 -11.23
N PHE A 32 -12.67 -4.24 -11.07
CA PHE A 32 -13.11 -3.16 -11.96
C PHE A 32 -11.94 -2.51 -12.70
N CYS A 33 -10.84 -3.25 -12.89
CA CYS A 33 -9.68 -2.73 -13.60
C CYS A 33 -9.86 -2.92 -15.10
N GLU A 34 -9.98 -1.82 -15.86
CA GLU A 34 -10.08 -1.82 -17.32
C GLU A 34 -8.91 -2.59 -17.96
N VAL A 35 -7.68 -2.36 -17.47
CA VAL A 35 -6.47 -3.05 -17.96
C VAL A 35 -6.55 -4.56 -17.77
N LYS A 36 -7.21 -5.02 -16.70
CA LYS A 36 -7.41 -6.46 -16.44
C LYS A 36 -8.51 -7.02 -17.33
N MET A 37 -9.55 -6.25 -17.62
CA MET A 37 -10.64 -6.64 -18.51
C MET A 37 -10.14 -6.77 -19.95
N GLU A 38 -9.28 -5.85 -20.41
CA GLU A 38 -8.71 -5.84 -21.75
C GLU A 38 -7.65 -6.93 -21.95
N ALA A 39 -6.86 -7.25 -20.92
CA ALA A 39 -5.76 -8.22 -21.03
C ALA A 39 -6.19 -9.69 -21.14
N GLY A 40 -7.46 -10.03 -20.91
CA GLY A 40 -7.90 -11.42 -20.83
C GLY A 40 -7.25 -12.18 -19.65
N MET A 41 -7.44 -13.50 -19.58
CA MET A 41 -7.01 -14.36 -18.46
C MET A 41 -5.48 -14.54 -18.34
N GLU A 42 -4.67 -13.61 -18.85
CA GLU A 42 -3.24 -13.55 -18.60
C GLU A 42 -3.02 -13.19 -17.12
N ILE A 43 -2.40 -14.11 -16.37
CA ILE A 43 -2.01 -13.86 -14.98
C ILE A 43 -0.83 -12.89 -15.00
N ALA A 44 -1.11 -11.60 -15.15
CA ALA A 44 -0.10 -10.57 -14.97
C ALA A 44 0.47 -10.72 -13.56
N LYS A 45 1.80 -10.71 -13.44
CA LYS A 45 2.49 -10.74 -12.15
C LYS A 45 1.97 -9.58 -11.30
N MET A 46 1.19 -9.87 -10.26
CA MET A 46 0.72 -8.85 -9.32
C MET A 46 1.94 -8.21 -8.64
N GLY A 47 2.32 -7.02 -9.10
CA GLY A 47 3.48 -6.29 -8.59
C GLY A 47 3.24 -5.63 -7.23
N TRP A 48 1.98 -5.60 -6.78
CA TRP A 48 1.54 -4.88 -5.59
C TRP A 48 0.83 -5.83 -4.64
N ASN A 49 0.99 -5.59 -3.34
CA ASN A 49 0.34 -6.39 -2.29
C ASN A 49 0.13 -5.55 -1.02
N LEU A 50 -0.43 -6.19 0.01
CA LEU A 50 -0.73 -5.58 1.31
C LEU A 50 0.49 -5.01 2.05
N SER A 51 1.73 -5.31 1.64
CA SER A 51 2.95 -4.68 2.17
C SER A 51 2.98 -3.16 1.99
N LEU A 52 2.17 -2.63 1.05
CA LEU A 52 1.94 -1.19 0.90
C LEU A 52 1.24 -0.56 2.10
N ARG A 53 0.51 -1.33 2.92
CA ARG A 53 -0.15 -0.80 4.12
C ARG A 53 0.84 -0.69 5.27
N ALA A 54 0.79 0.44 5.96
CA ALA A 54 1.47 0.60 7.23
C ALA A 54 0.69 -0.15 8.32
N GLN A 55 1.41 -0.75 9.27
CA GLN A 55 0.79 -1.32 10.45
C GLN A 55 0.17 -0.19 11.29
N SER A 56 -1.07 -0.38 11.74
CA SER A 56 -1.74 0.62 12.59
C SER A 56 -1.01 0.74 13.92
N ARG A 57 -0.50 1.93 14.25
CA ARG A 57 0.10 2.22 15.56
C ARG A 57 -0.90 2.04 16.70
N ARG A 58 -2.20 2.22 16.47
CA ARG A 58 -3.25 2.00 17.48
C ARG A 58 -3.42 0.53 17.85
N ALA A 59 -3.13 -0.39 16.92
CA ALA A 59 -3.23 -1.83 17.20
C ALA A 59 -2.10 -2.33 18.12
N GLN A 60 -0.97 -1.60 18.20
CA GLN A 60 0.14 -1.95 19.10
C GLN A 60 -0.05 -1.43 20.53
N VAL A 61 -0.93 -0.46 20.74
CA VAL A 61 -1.18 0.10 22.06
C VAL A 61 -2.19 -0.79 22.79
N MET A 62 -1.73 -1.96 23.25
CA MET A 62 -2.43 -2.80 24.22
C MET A 62 -2.24 -2.29 25.67
N GLY A 63 -1.92 -1.00 25.83
CA GLY A 63 -1.83 -0.32 27.11
C GLY A 63 -2.69 0.95 27.05
N SER A 64 -3.47 1.23 28.07
CA SER A 64 -4.25 2.46 28.15
C SER A 64 -3.33 3.68 28.11
N VAL A 65 -3.52 4.54 27.10
CA VAL A 65 -2.78 5.79 26.85
C VAL A 65 -2.67 6.71 28.09
N TRP A 66 -3.56 6.52 29.07
CA TRP A 66 -3.69 7.34 30.27
C TRP A 66 -3.11 6.72 31.55
N LEU A 67 -2.65 5.46 31.52
CA LEU A 67 -2.01 4.87 32.70
C LEU A 67 -0.52 5.17 32.70
N ARG A 68 -0.05 5.76 33.80
CA ARG A 68 1.37 5.85 34.11
C ARG A 68 1.76 4.53 34.78
N GLU A 69 2.83 3.89 34.31
CA GLU A 69 3.39 2.73 35.01
C GLU A 69 3.89 3.21 36.38
N GLU A 70 3.46 2.53 37.45
CA GLU A 70 3.99 2.77 38.80
C GLU A 70 5.38 2.11 38.90
N GLU A 71 6.37 2.87 39.35
CA GLU A 71 7.72 2.42 39.67
C GLU A 71 7.82 2.10 41.18
#